data_AF-E6K6W4-F1
#
_entry.id   AF-E6K6W4-F1
#
_cell.length_a   1.000
_cell.length_b   1.000
_cell.length_c   1.000
_cell.angle_alpha   90.00
_cell.angle_beta   90.00
_cell.angle_gamma   90.00
#
_symmetry.space_group_name_H-M   'P 1'
#
loop_
_entity.id
_entity.type
_entity.pdbx_description
1 polymer ?
#
loop_
_entity_poly.entity_id
_entity_poly.type
_entity_poly.pdbx_seq_one_letter_code
_entity_poly.pdbx_strand_id
1 'polypeptide(L)' 'MSEITKEQKIQLLGISMLDVVVNGKRSPLMIAAQQTTSSLAKCFSGEVRHISYPEM' A
#
# COMPACT_ATOMS: atom_id res chain seq x y z
N MET A 1 3.26 20.79 -19.27
CA MET A 1 3.34 19.61 -18.39
C MET A 1 4.63 19.74 -17.61
N SER A 2 4.58 20.00 -16.31
CA SER A 2 5.76 20.14 -15.46
C SER A 2 6.44 18.78 -15.31
N GLU A 3 7.73 18.73 -15.61
CA GLU A 3 8.52 17.51 -15.48
C GLU A 3 8.89 17.26 -14.01
N ILE A 4 8.74 16.02 -13.55
CA ILE A 4 9.18 15.63 -12.22
C ILE A 4 10.72 15.58 -12.20
N THR A 5 11.35 16.36 -11.33
CA THR A 5 12.81 16.40 -11.16
C THR A 5 13.33 15.11 -10.53
N LYS A 6 14.64 14.88 -10.63
CA LYS A 6 15.30 13.71 -10.01
C LYS A 6 15.04 13.65 -8.50
N GLU A 7 15.13 14.78 -7.82
CA GLU A 7 14.96 14.90 -6.37
C GLU A 7 13.53 14.52 -5.97
N GLN A 8 12.54 14.96 -6.76
CA GLN A 8 11.14 14.58 -6.56
C GLN A 8 10.93 13.08 -6.75
N LYS A 9 11.55 12.44 -7.75
CA LYS A 9 11.47 10.97 -7.94
C LYS A 9 12.03 10.24 -6.72
N ILE A 10 13.16 10.68 -6.19
CA ILE A 10 13.78 10.07 -5.01
C ILE A 10 12.83 10.15 -3.81
N GLN A 11 12.23 11.32 -3.56
CA GLN A 11 11.26 11.49 -2.48
C GLN A 11 10.03 10.59 -2.65
N LEU A 12 9.47 10.54 -3.86
CA LEU A 12 8.30 9.71 -4.16
C LEU A 12 8.58 8.21 -4.01
N LEU A 13 9.76 7.74 -4.45
CA LEU A 13 10.15 6.35 -4.27
C LEU A 13 10.29 5.97 -2.78
N GLY A 14 10.71 6.92 -1.94
CA GLY A 14 10.78 6.75 -0.49
C GLY A 14 9.43 6.46 0.17
N ILE A 15 8.31 6.92 -0.42
CA ILE A 15 6.95 6.71 0.13
C ILE A 15 6.65 5.22 0.33
N SER A 16 7.15 4.36 -0.56
CA SER A 16 6.95 2.91 -0.50
C SER A 16 7.52 2.25 0.77
N MET A 17 8.50 2.90 1.41
CA MET A 17 9.17 2.41 2.61
C MET A 17 8.56 2.94 3.91
N LEU A 18 7.59 3.86 3.85
CA LEU A 18 6.93 4.38 5.04
C LEU A 18 6.19 3.25 5.76
N ASP A 19 6.42 3.10 7.05
CA ASP A 19 5.69 2.10 7.84
C ASP A 19 4.23 2.47 8.01
N VAL A 20 3.37 1.48 7.84
CA VAL A 20 1.93 1.56 8.08
C VAL A 20 1.47 0.34 8.87
N VAL A 21 0.26 0.40 9.43
CA VAL A 21 -0.34 -0.71 10.16
C VAL A 21 -1.50 -1.28 9.36
N VAL A 22 -1.53 -2.60 9.19
CA VAL A 22 -2.67 -3.33 8.61
C VAL A 22 -3.01 -4.47 9.55
N ASN A 23 -4.26 -4.53 10.02
CA ASN A 23 -4.71 -5.58 10.95
C ASN A 23 -3.81 -5.70 12.19
N GLY A 24 -3.40 -4.57 12.77
CA GLY A 24 -2.50 -4.52 13.93
C GLY A 24 -1.04 -4.91 13.67
N LYS A 25 -0.64 -5.19 12.42
CA LYS A 25 0.75 -5.50 12.04
C LYS A 25 1.40 -4.32 11.34
N ARG A 26 2.56 -3.89 11.84
CA ARG A 26 3.37 -2.82 11.25
C ARG A 26 4.29 -3.37 10.16
N SER A 27 4.28 -2.74 8.98
CA SER A 27 5.16 -3.07 7.86
C SER A 27 5.27 -1.91 6.87
N PRO A 28 6.24 -1.90 5.94
CA PRO A 28 6.33 -0.86 4.91
C PRO A 28 5.09 -0.80 4.02
N LEU A 29 4.75 0.40 3.52
CA LEU A 29 3.59 0.67 2.67
C LEU A 29 3.54 -0.25 1.45
N MET A 30 4.69 -0.59 0.86
CA MET A 30 4.76 -1.53 -0.26
C MET A 30 4.23 -2.93 0.09
N ILE A 31 4.41 -3.38 1.33
CA ILE A 31 3.85 -4.65 1.81
C ILE A 31 2.35 -4.51 2.05
N ALA A 32 1.92 -3.40 2.63
CA ALA A 32 0.50 -3.11 2.85
C ALA A 32 -0.29 -3.06 1.53
N ALA A 33 0.25 -2.42 0.49
CA ALA A 33 -0.37 -2.37 -0.84
C ALA A 33 -0.56 -3.78 -1.46
N GLN A 34 0.40 -4.69 -1.25
CA GLN A 34 0.28 -6.08 -1.68
C GLN A 34 -0.81 -6.82 -0.89
N GLN A 35 -0.90 -6.59 0.43
CA GLN A 35 -1.97 -7.17 1.26
C GLN A 35 -3.35 -6.67 0.84
N THR A 36 -3.50 -5.37 0.58
CA THR A 36 -4.73 -4.79 0.05
C THR A 36 -5.10 -5.43 -1.27
N THR A 37 -4.15 -5.57 -2.19
CA THR A 37 -4.38 -6.22 -3.50
C THR A 37 -4.81 -7.68 -3.35
N SER A 38 -4.16 -8.45 -2.48
CA SER A 38 -4.53 -9.84 -2.21
C SER A 38 -5.93 -9.97 -1.61
N SER A 39 -6.26 -9.13 -0.63
CA SER A 39 -7.59 -9.13 -0.01
C SER A 39 -8.68 -8.66 -0.96
N LEU A 40 -8.38 -7.72 -1.86
CA LEU A 40 -9.27 -7.29 -2.94
C LEU A 40 -9.58 -8.45 -3.89
N ALA A 41 -8.55 -9.20 -4.33
CA ALA A 41 -8.74 -10.37 -5.18
C ALA A 41 -9.63 -11.43 -4.51
N LYS A 42 -9.38 -11.72 -3.22
CA LYS A 42 -10.22 -12.63 -2.41
C LYS A 42 -11.64 -12.12 -2.20
N CYS A 43 -11.82 -10.80 -2.14
CA CYS A 43 -13.14 -10.20 -2.01
C CYS A 43 -13.93 -10.39 -3.31
N PHE A 44 -13.27 -10.26 -4.45
CA PHE A 44 -13.88 -10.44 -5.78
C PHE A 44 -14.18 -11.92 -6.08
N SER A 45 -13.40 -12.86 -5.54
CA SER A 45 -13.70 -14.30 -5.62
C SER A 45 -14.78 -14.76 -4.65
N GLY A 46 -15.19 -13.91 -3.69
CA GLY A 46 -16.19 -14.24 -2.67
C GLY A 46 -15.65 -14.96 -1.43
N GLU A 47 -14.34 -15.13 -1.30
CA GLU A 47 -13.69 -15.77 -0.15
C GLU A 47 -13.75 -14.89 1.12
N VAL A 48 -13.68 -13.56 0.95
CA VAL A 48 -13.78 -12.59 2.05
C VAL A 48 -14.79 -11.49 1.72
N ARG A 49 -15.30 -10.82 2.75
CA ARG A 49 -16.25 -9.70 2.60
C ARG A 49 -15.62 -8.32 2.77
N HIS A 50 -14.38 -8.23 3.24
CA HIS A 50 -13.70 -6.98 3.55
C HIS A 50 -12.29 -6.97 2.99
N ILE A 51 -11.89 -5.79 2.50
CA ILE A 51 -10.54 -5.52 2.00
C ILE A 51 -9.70 -5.00 3.16
N SER A 52 -8.46 -5.47 3.26
CA SER A 52 -7.51 -4.99 4.28
C SER A 52 -6.86 -3.70 3.79
N TYR A 53 -7.10 -2.60 4.50
CA TYR A 53 -6.50 -1.29 4.23
C TYR A 53 -5.50 -0.91 5.33
N PRO A 54 -4.53 -0.04 5.01
CA PRO A 54 -3.69 0.58 6.03
C PRO A 54 -4.52 1.50 6.94
N GLU A 55 -4.24 1.43 8.24
CA GLU A 55 -4.71 2.37 9.25
C GLU A 55 -3.78 3.62 9.26
N MET A 56 -4.36 4.80 9.54
CA MET A 56 -3.64 6.07 9.72
C MET A 56 -3.08 6.21 11.14
#